data_AF-A0A1A9EXA2-F1
#
_entry.id   AF-A0A1A9EXA2-F1
#
_cell.length_a   1.000
_cell.length_b   1.000
_cell.length_c   1.000
_cell.angle_alpha   90.00
_cell.angle_beta   90.00
_cell.angle_gamma   90.00
#
_symmetry.space_group_name_H-M   'P 1'
#
loop_
_entity.id
_entity.type
_entity.pdbx_description
1 polymer ?
#
loop_
_entity_poly.entity_id
_entity_poly.type
_entity_poly.pdbx_seq_one_letter_code
_entity_poly.pdbx_strand_id
1 'polypeptide(L)'
;MALAIGLCLPLAYAQASTPVEFDPDGQGGGGAFTIGSLDWLPGSTVIKDEIPVLEDSTVSAQAYSHSALAAAVDPDGIVINPPGLNVNYEITVFLANGVQITSNSDGTIVLLALDPANGDNYFEMYYDNNPNANPLAGTGFSDGLSILRGQLTVLSGNFTQSTDLNGIPLQGNLDEFGTNNWPGTGTVLGQGSQQLAVLVQYVDKDFFPSGVDLGTILPFNNSQVVSFKQTNPSMNFDLSPIAGALDPVDPGAINGLSGPDILLQIDPNNAFEFIPPEMACRVTGGGNDTAGIFEDGVTPGWDGTVAEGLMTPTVTKKKGKVSSLVALDPYRYTMGGQAGANTALQPQPKGEWTHSNHNSPNNLKFTFHAGTASAPDGTEIDEIICTDAGYCRQARPAPNKQIDFVGIGTFKNLSWKNPELVHSVGVVDTAFYDIQPEPVGNKPNQDPATVHWFQVHIEDLGEPGNKMEDGAVCPDMGSGNDPFANPPVTDKLADCGCADFYHIRIYEGVVPTLNADGEVTNINKDNLIYEVYGYLNGGNFQIHPLTGFDLK
;
A
#
# COMPACT_ATOMS: atom_id res chain seq x y z
N MET A 1 39.09 30.03 -15.19
CA MET A 1 38.53 29.28 -16.34
C MET A 1 37.26 28.65 -15.79
N ALA A 2 36.11 29.28 -16.05
CA ALA A 2 34.84 28.91 -15.44
C ALA A 2 34.32 27.64 -16.11
N LEU A 3 34.44 26.51 -15.41
CA LEU A 3 33.84 25.25 -15.81
C LEU A 3 32.40 25.26 -15.28
N ALA A 4 31.43 25.41 -16.18
CA ALA A 4 30.04 25.19 -15.87
C ALA A 4 29.86 23.71 -15.50
N ILE A 5 29.70 23.43 -14.21
CA ILE A 5 29.26 22.13 -13.73
C ILE A 5 27.78 22.05 -14.08
N GLY A 6 27.47 21.36 -15.18
CA GLY A 6 26.11 20.95 -15.45
C GLY A 6 25.70 19.96 -14.37
N LEU A 7 24.79 20.37 -13.48
CA LEU A 7 23.95 19.43 -12.74
C LEU A 7 23.28 18.55 -13.79
N CYS A 8 23.78 17.32 -13.94
CA CYS A 8 23.04 16.27 -14.60
C CYS A 8 22.02 15.81 -13.55
N LEU A 9 20.90 16.52 -13.44
CA LEU A 9 19.74 16.04 -12.69
C LEU A 9 19.38 14.67 -13.28
N PRO A 10 19.36 13.58 -12.49
CA PRO A 10 18.71 12.37 -12.95
C PRO A 10 17.28 12.77 -13.31
N LEU A 11 16.85 12.43 -14.53
CA LEU A 11 15.47 12.59 -14.96
C LEU A 11 14.61 11.86 -13.92
N ALA A 12 13.96 12.64 -13.04
CA ALA A 12 12.92 12.13 -12.17
C ALA A 12 11.90 11.43 -13.07
N TYR A 13 11.61 10.17 -12.75
CA TYR A 13 10.53 9.46 -13.42
C TYR A 13 9.27 10.31 -13.29
N ALA A 14 8.60 10.56 -14.41
CA ALA A 14 7.23 11.07 -14.45
C ALA A 14 6.28 9.96 -13.94
N GLN A 15 6.42 9.59 -12.67
CA GLN A 15 5.29 9.11 -11.90
C GLN A 15 4.38 10.33 -11.71
N ALA A 16 3.07 10.17 -11.90
CA ALA A 16 2.13 11.25 -11.65
C ALA A 16 2.16 11.55 -10.14
N SER A 17 3.01 12.50 -9.72
CA SER A 17 3.06 12.93 -8.33
C SER A 17 1.71 13.52 -7.96
N THR A 18 1.13 13.10 -6.82
CA THR A 18 -0.05 13.78 -6.30
C THR A 18 0.38 15.18 -5.85
N PRO A 19 -0.20 16.27 -6.38
CA PRO A 19 0.12 17.61 -5.91
C PRO A 19 -0.23 17.74 -4.43
N VAL A 20 0.67 18.33 -3.65
CA VAL A 20 0.46 18.62 -2.22
C VAL A 20 0.67 20.10 -1.96
N GLU A 21 -0.04 20.65 -0.98
CA GLU A 21 0.23 22.00 -0.49
C GLU A 21 1.30 21.93 0.59
N PHE A 22 2.36 22.69 0.41
CA PHE A 22 3.50 22.75 1.32
C PHE A 22 3.77 24.18 1.76
N ASP A 23 3.77 24.39 3.08
CA ASP A 23 4.11 25.64 3.73
C ASP A 23 5.42 25.45 4.54
N PRO A 24 6.58 25.81 3.97
CA PRO A 24 7.88 25.47 4.53
C PRO A 24 8.24 26.27 5.78
N ASP A 25 7.56 27.39 6.06
CA ASP A 25 7.71 28.14 7.30
C ASP A 25 6.49 28.01 8.23
N GLY A 26 5.58 27.08 7.92
CA GLY A 26 4.41 26.73 8.73
C GLY A 26 3.42 27.89 8.80
N GLN A 27 3.20 28.46 10.00
CA GLN A 27 2.38 29.67 10.16
C GLN A 27 3.14 30.97 9.86
N GLY A 28 4.25 30.88 9.13
CA GLY A 28 5.09 32.01 8.77
C GLY A 28 4.46 32.91 7.70
N GLY A 29 5.29 33.79 7.14
CA GLY A 29 4.83 34.82 6.20
C GLY A 29 4.84 34.36 4.74
N GLY A 30 5.44 33.20 4.45
CA GLY A 30 5.64 32.67 3.10
C GLY A 30 4.36 32.16 2.45
N GLY A 31 3.55 31.44 3.23
CA GLY A 31 2.32 30.80 2.77
C GLY A 31 2.58 29.55 1.93
N ALA A 32 1.58 28.68 1.88
CA ALA A 32 1.65 27.41 1.16
C ALA A 32 1.71 27.56 -0.38
N PHE A 33 2.34 26.60 -1.03
CA PHE A 33 2.35 26.45 -2.48
C PHE A 33 2.25 24.97 -2.88
N THR A 34 1.70 24.74 -4.07
CA THR A 34 1.54 23.39 -4.62
C THR A 34 2.88 22.82 -5.09
N ILE A 35 3.23 21.62 -4.62
CA ILE A 35 4.46 20.90 -5.00
C ILE A 35 4.15 19.47 -5.45
N GLY A 36 4.99 18.92 -6.34
CA GLY A 36 4.98 17.50 -6.72
C GLY A 36 6.12 16.69 -6.09
N SER A 37 7.19 17.36 -5.66
CA SER A 37 8.36 16.72 -5.06
C SER A 37 9.17 17.68 -4.19
N LEU A 38 10.01 17.11 -3.32
CA LEU A 38 11.07 17.83 -2.60
C LEU A 38 12.43 17.39 -3.14
N ASP A 39 13.33 18.35 -3.28
CA ASP A 39 14.69 18.18 -3.77
C ASP A 39 15.66 18.42 -2.61
N TRP A 40 16.38 17.38 -2.21
CA TRP A 40 17.27 17.42 -1.06
C TRP A 40 18.70 17.70 -1.50
N LEU A 41 19.50 18.28 -0.61
CA LEU A 41 20.94 18.41 -0.83
C LEU A 41 21.61 17.02 -0.75
N PRO A 42 22.78 16.85 -1.37
CA PRO A 42 23.59 15.67 -1.14
C PRO A 42 23.93 15.51 0.35
N GLY A 43 23.64 14.34 0.89
CA GLY A 43 23.79 13.98 2.30
C GLY A 43 24.76 12.84 2.53
N SER A 44 24.71 12.26 3.73
CA SER A 44 25.50 11.08 4.09
C SER A 44 24.61 9.96 4.61
N THR A 45 25.05 8.73 4.40
CA THR A 45 24.56 7.52 5.06
C THR A 45 25.73 6.80 5.71
N VAL A 46 25.56 6.33 6.93
CA VAL A 46 26.45 5.35 7.55
C VAL A 46 25.74 4.01 7.67
N ILE A 47 26.42 2.92 7.32
CA ILE A 47 26.03 1.55 7.66
C ILE A 47 26.96 1.11 8.79
N LYS A 48 26.40 0.79 9.95
CA LYS A 48 27.16 0.51 11.19
C LYS A 48 27.52 -0.96 11.36
N ASP A 49 28.71 -1.19 11.91
CA ASP A 49 29.17 -2.45 12.54
C ASP A 49 29.17 -3.73 11.68
N GLU A 50 29.07 -3.63 10.34
CA GLU A 50 28.83 -4.81 9.48
C GLU A 50 29.66 -4.90 8.17
N ILE A 51 30.79 -4.19 8.05
CA ILE A 51 31.68 -4.28 6.86
C ILE A 51 33.14 -4.59 7.28
N PRO A 52 33.99 -5.25 6.45
CA PRO A 52 34.02 -5.40 4.97
C PRO A 52 32.84 -6.16 4.36
N VAL A 53 32.40 -5.76 3.16
CA VAL A 53 31.53 -6.59 2.32
C VAL A 53 32.31 -7.87 1.99
N LEU A 54 31.95 -8.98 2.63
CA LEU A 54 32.58 -10.29 2.38
C LEU A 54 32.06 -10.84 1.05
N GLU A 55 32.86 -11.61 0.32
CA GLU A 55 32.40 -12.31 -0.89
C GLU A 55 31.31 -13.34 -0.54
N ASP A 56 30.27 -13.46 -1.38
CA ASP A 56 29.16 -14.40 -1.20
C ASP A 56 28.54 -14.38 0.21
N SER A 57 28.20 -13.19 0.70
CA SER A 57 27.66 -12.99 2.05
C SER A 57 26.29 -12.33 2.04
N THR A 58 25.48 -12.66 3.04
CA THR A 58 24.28 -11.91 3.40
C THR A 58 24.38 -11.53 4.87
N VAL A 59 24.32 -10.23 5.16
CA VAL A 59 24.40 -9.68 6.52
C VAL A 59 23.26 -8.69 6.76
N SER A 60 22.97 -8.37 8.02
CA SER A 60 21.87 -7.51 8.45
C SER A 60 22.39 -6.37 9.31
N ALA A 61 22.49 -5.18 8.73
CA ALA A 61 23.09 -4.02 9.36
C ALA A 61 22.04 -2.97 9.75
N GLN A 62 22.48 -1.95 10.49
CA GLN A 62 21.70 -0.74 10.73
C GLN A 62 22.30 0.39 9.90
N ALA A 63 21.46 1.08 9.14
CA ALA A 63 21.83 2.28 8.40
C ALA A 63 21.20 3.52 9.03
N TYR A 64 21.93 4.63 8.97
CA TYR A 64 21.46 5.96 9.37
C TYR A 64 21.79 6.95 8.26
N SER A 65 20.83 7.78 7.88
CA SER A 65 20.98 8.75 6.78
C SER A 65 20.41 10.10 7.15
N HIS A 66 20.99 11.16 6.60
CA HIS A 66 20.55 12.52 6.86
C HIS A 66 20.86 13.46 5.69
N SER A 67 19.99 14.45 5.49
CA SER A 67 20.11 15.49 4.47
C SER A 67 19.28 16.73 4.83
N ALA A 68 19.57 17.85 4.17
CA ALA A 68 18.82 19.11 4.28
C ALA A 68 18.11 19.43 2.97
N LEU A 69 16.95 20.06 3.03
CA LEU A 69 16.14 20.42 1.87
C LEU A 69 16.84 21.51 1.05
N ALA A 70 17.01 21.27 -0.25
CA ALA A 70 17.56 22.26 -1.18
C ALA A 70 16.46 23.17 -1.71
N ALA A 71 15.37 22.56 -2.19
CA ALA A 71 14.28 23.22 -2.87
C ALA A 71 13.02 22.34 -2.89
N ALA A 72 11.89 22.92 -3.30
CA ALA A 72 10.73 22.16 -3.70
C ALA A 72 10.57 22.22 -5.23
N VAL A 73 9.77 21.33 -5.79
CA VAL A 73 9.49 21.31 -7.23
C VAL A 73 7.98 21.20 -7.44
N ASP A 74 7.43 22.06 -8.29
CA ASP A 74 6.00 22.03 -8.61
C ASP A 74 5.62 20.83 -9.50
N PRO A 75 4.32 20.52 -9.69
CA PRO A 75 3.89 19.42 -10.55
C PRO A 75 4.31 19.54 -12.02
N ASP A 76 4.71 20.73 -12.48
CA ASP A 76 5.22 20.99 -13.84
C ASP A 76 6.75 20.81 -13.94
N GLY A 77 7.43 20.46 -12.83
CA GLY A 77 8.88 20.27 -12.77
C GLY A 77 9.67 21.56 -12.57
N ILE A 78 9.03 22.66 -12.18
CA ILE A 78 9.70 23.94 -11.91
C ILE A 78 10.19 23.99 -10.46
N VAL A 79 11.47 24.30 -10.30
CA VAL A 79 12.10 24.47 -8.98
C VAL A 79 11.55 25.72 -8.29
N ILE A 80 10.96 25.52 -7.12
CA ILE A 80 10.54 26.54 -6.17
C ILE A 80 11.62 26.68 -5.10
N ASN A 81 12.08 27.91 -4.86
CA ASN A 81 12.99 28.23 -3.76
C ASN A 81 12.18 28.92 -2.65
N PRO A 82 11.78 28.21 -1.60
CA PRO A 82 11.04 28.81 -0.50
C PRO A 82 11.74 30.03 0.11
N PRO A 83 11.03 31.14 0.34
CA PRO A 83 11.62 32.32 0.94
C PRO A 83 12.17 32.03 2.34
N GLY A 84 13.48 32.16 2.52
CA GLY A 84 14.13 32.00 3.83
C GLY A 84 14.65 30.60 4.13
N LEU A 85 14.42 29.60 3.28
CA LEU A 85 15.01 28.27 3.42
C LEU A 85 16.55 28.35 3.37
N ASN A 86 17.19 27.63 4.29
CA ASN A 86 18.63 27.60 4.55
C ASN A 86 19.24 28.98 4.95
N VAL A 87 18.41 29.93 5.38
CA VAL A 87 18.84 31.27 5.83
C VAL A 87 18.16 31.66 7.14
N ASN A 88 16.83 31.64 7.17
CA ASN A 88 16.00 31.95 8.33
C ASN A 88 15.54 30.68 9.05
N TYR A 89 15.40 29.59 8.30
CA TYR A 89 15.05 28.27 8.79
C TYR A 89 15.67 27.21 7.88
N GLU A 90 15.71 25.97 8.32
CA GLU A 90 16.08 24.81 7.51
C GLU A 90 15.06 23.69 7.70
N ILE A 91 14.99 22.81 6.71
CA ILE A 91 14.21 21.58 6.79
C ILE A 91 15.18 20.44 6.56
N THR A 92 15.21 19.48 7.48
CA THR A 92 16.13 18.34 7.45
C THR A 92 15.37 17.03 7.52
N VAL A 93 16.00 15.98 7.03
CA VAL A 93 15.52 14.60 7.16
C VAL A 93 16.54 13.77 7.88
N PHE A 94 16.02 12.88 8.72
CA PHE A 94 16.78 11.82 9.36
C PHE A 94 16.07 10.48 9.14
N LEU A 95 16.86 9.45 8.89
CA LEU A 95 16.39 8.12 8.56
C LEU A 95 17.22 7.10 9.34
N ALA A 96 16.56 6.15 9.99
CA ALA A 96 17.17 4.93 10.49
C ALA A 96 16.45 3.72 9.89
N ASN A 97 17.20 2.74 9.36
CA ASN A 97 16.62 1.52 8.83
C ASN A 97 17.52 0.29 9.03
N GLY A 98 16.91 -0.86 9.28
CA GLY A 98 17.56 -2.14 9.09
C GLY A 98 17.79 -2.39 7.61
N VAL A 99 18.98 -2.86 7.23
CA VAL A 99 19.33 -3.18 5.85
C VAL A 99 19.93 -4.57 5.77
N GLN A 100 19.36 -5.39 4.89
CA GLN A 100 20.00 -6.63 4.46
C GLN A 100 20.94 -6.31 3.29
N ILE A 101 22.17 -6.77 3.41
CA ILE A 101 23.25 -6.53 2.45
C ILE A 101 23.65 -7.88 1.88
N THR A 102 23.49 -8.06 0.58
CA THR A 102 23.89 -9.30 -0.12
C THR A 102 24.95 -8.99 -1.16
N SER A 103 26.11 -9.63 -1.05
CA SER A 103 27.21 -9.51 -2.01
C SER A 103 27.27 -10.68 -2.97
N ASN A 104 27.81 -10.44 -4.16
CA ASN A 104 28.16 -11.49 -5.10
C ASN A 104 29.52 -12.13 -4.78
N SER A 105 29.92 -13.11 -5.60
CA SER A 105 31.09 -13.95 -5.38
C SER A 105 32.44 -13.26 -5.45
N ASP A 106 32.49 -12.03 -5.96
CA ASP A 106 33.71 -11.22 -5.99
C ASP A 106 33.58 -9.92 -5.18
N GLY A 107 32.47 -9.76 -4.44
CA GLY A 107 32.21 -8.58 -3.60
C GLY A 107 32.03 -7.27 -4.36
N THR A 108 32.05 -7.30 -5.71
CA THR A 108 31.97 -6.08 -6.52
C THR A 108 30.56 -5.54 -6.67
N ILE A 109 29.54 -6.38 -6.46
CA ILE A 109 28.13 -6.00 -6.50
C ILE A 109 27.51 -6.31 -5.15
N VAL A 110 26.83 -5.31 -4.60
CA VAL A 110 26.05 -5.41 -3.38
C VAL A 110 24.61 -5.08 -3.70
N LEU A 111 23.69 -5.91 -3.21
CA LEU A 111 22.27 -5.66 -3.19
C LEU A 111 21.87 -5.22 -1.78
N LEU A 112 21.00 -4.22 -1.72
CA LEU A 112 20.44 -3.69 -0.48
C LEU A 112 18.95 -4.01 -0.46
N ALA A 113 18.45 -4.54 0.64
CA ALA A 113 17.02 -4.78 0.86
C ALA A 113 16.62 -4.35 2.27
N LEU A 114 15.35 -3.98 2.48
CA LEU A 114 14.84 -3.65 3.81
C LEU A 114 14.96 -4.89 4.71
N ASP A 115 15.56 -4.72 5.90
CA ASP A 115 15.43 -5.71 6.97
C ASP A 115 14.56 -5.14 8.10
N PRO A 116 13.23 -5.31 8.03
CA PRO A 116 12.33 -4.74 9.00
C PRO A 116 12.41 -5.43 10.38
N ALA A 117 13.12 -6.55 10.49
CA ALA A 117 13.33 -7.26 11.74
C ALA A 117 14.58 -6.78 12.48
N ASN A 118 15.48 -6.07 11.80
CA ASN A 118 16.73 -5.58 12.36
C ASN A 118 16.61 -4.09 12.72
N GLY A 119 16.85 -3.79 14.00
CA GLY A 119 16.98 -2.43 14.52
C GLY A 119 15.83 -1.47 14.23
N ASP A 120 16.18 -0.20 14.14
CA ASP A 120 15.24 0.91 14.00
C ASP A 120 14.85 1.11 12.54
N ASN A 121 13.56 1.38 12.29
CA ASN A 121 12.99 1.57 10.96
C ASN A 121 12.03 2.77 10.97
N TYR A 122 12.58 3.98 10.93
CA TYR A 122 11.82 5.23 11.01
C TYR A 122 12.40 6.32 10.12
N PHE A 123 11.55 7.24 9.71
CA PHE A 123 11.87 8.44 8.96
C PHE A 123 11.28 9.65 9.69
N GLU A 124 12.03 10.72 9.78
CA GLU A 124 11.58 11.99 10.36
C GLU A 124 12.05 13.17 9.52
N MET A 125 11.17 14.16 9.41
CA MET A 125 11.43 15.46 8.83
C MET A 125 11.28 16.53 9.89
N TYR A 126 12.25 17.44 9.95
CA TYR A 126 12.37 18.46 10.95
C TYR A 126 12.38 19.86 10.33
N TYR A 127 11.73 20.81 10.98
CA TYR A 127 11.87 22.24 10.74
C TYR A 127 12.65 22.88 11.88
N ASP A 128 13.72 23.62 11.56
CA ASP A 128 14.48 24.40 12.55
C ASP A 128 14.57 25.87 12.13
N ASN A 129 14.21 26.79 13.02
CA ASN A 129 14.32 28.24 12.79
C ASN A 129 15.71 28.82 13.16
N ASN A 130 16.66 27.95 13.51
CA ASN A 130 18.05 28.29 13.72
C ASN A 130 18.94 27.39 12.85
N PRO A 131 19.10 27.70 11.55
CA PRO A 131 19.85 26.87 10.61
C PRO A 131 21.24 26.50 11.14
N ASN A 132 21.43 25.23 11.45
CA ASN A 132 22.63 24.71 12.10
C ASN A 132 23.07 23.34 11.57
N ALA A 133 22.36 22.76 10.61
CA ALA A 133 22.74 21.52 9.94
C ALA A 133 24.16 21.64 9.36
N ASN A 134 25.01 20.68 9.72
CA ASN A 134 26.41 20.65 9.31
C ASN A 134 26.76 19.27 8.76
N PRO A 135 26.94 19.14 7.43
CA PRO A 135 27.17 17.85 6.80
C PRO A 135 28.48 17.21 7.24
N LEU A 136 29.54 17.99 7.48
CA LEU A 136 30.82 17.45 7.94
C LEU A 136 30.75 16.98 9.40
N ALA A 137 30.18 17.80 10.28
CA ALA A 137 30.11 17.48 11.70
C ALA A 137 29.08 16.38 11.99
N GLY A 138 28.06 16.23 11.14
CA GLY A 138 26.97 15.29 11.37
C GLY A 138 25.91 15.80 12.36
N THR A 139 25.73 17.11 12.45
CA THR A 139 24.90 17.76 13.49
C THR A 139 23.77 18.57 12.89
N GLY A 140 22.69 18.81 13.63
CA GLY A 140 21.61 19.72 13.23
C GLY A 140 20.54 19.13 12.31
N PHE A 141 20.50 17.80 12.16
CA PHE A 141 19.54 17.13 11.28
C PHE A 141 18.33 16.54 12.03
N SER A 142 18.32 16.63 13.36
CA SER A 142 17.37 15.97 14.25
C SER A 142 16.97 16.83 15.47
N ASP A 143 17.29 18.13 15.47
CA ASP A 143 17.13 19.04 16.62
C ASP A 143 16.01 20.09 16.48
N GLY A 144 15.26 20.03 15.38
CA GLY A 144 14.12 20.92 15.11
C GLY A 144 12.76 20.42 15.63
N LEU A 145 11.71 21.12 15.22
CA LEU A 145 10.32 20.66 15.32
C LEU A 145 10.10 19.53 14.31
N SER A 146 9.69 18.35 14.77
CA SER A 146 9.27 17.28 13.86
C SER A 146 7.97 17.67 13.15
N ILE A 147 8.02 17.75 11.82
CA ILE A 147 6.88 18.15 10.96
C ILE A 147 6.30 16.99 10.15
N LEU A 148 7.05 15.89 10.03
CA LEU A 148 6.57 14.65 9.41
C LEU A 148 7.33 13.47 10.04
N ARG A 149 6.62 12.39 10.34
CA ARG A 149 7.25 11.12 10.76
C ARG A 149 6.61 9.95 10.04
N GLY A 150 7.39 8.92 9.77
CA GLY A 150 6.91 7.73 9.10
C GLY A 150 7.77 6.50 9.36
N GLN A 151 7.32 5.38 8.82
CA GLN A 151 8.02 4.10 8.87
C GLN A 151 8.46 3.70 7.47
N LEU A 152 9.65 3.12 7.36
CA LEU A 152 10.08 2.55 6.09
C LEU A 152 9.34 1.26 5.79
N THR A 153 8.76 1.18 4.60
CA THR A 153 8.02 0.02 4.11
C THR A 153 8.70 -0.66 2.94
N VAL A 154 9.54 0.09 2.20
CA VAL A 154 10.34 -0.44 1.09
C VAL A 154 11.76 0.10 1.20
N LEU A 155 12.72 -0.79 0.96
CA LEU A 155 14.09 -0.45 0.62
C LEU A 155 14.58 -1.50 -0.38
N SER A 156 15.04 -1.05 -1.53
CA SER A 156 15.75 -1.88 -2.48
C SER A 156 16.85 -1.06 -3.15
N GLY A 157 17.97 -1.68 -3.48
CA GLY A 157 19.04 -0.97 -4.15
C GLY A 157 20.18 -1.87 -4.56
N ASN A 158 21.13 -1.28 -5.26
CA ASN A 158 22.40 -1.90 -5.55
C ASN A 158 23.52 -0.89 -5.40
N PHE A 159 24.73 -1.42 -5.22
CA PHE A 159 25.98 -0.70 -5.30
C PHE A 159 26.97 -1.54 -6.08
N THR A 160 27.66 -0.92 -7.04
CA THR A 160 28.70 -1.56 -7.84
C THR A 160 30.04 -0.87 -7.59
N GLN A 161 31.00 -1.64 -7.11
CA GLN A 161 32.38 -1.23 -6.97
C GLN A 161 33.08 -1.20 -8.34
N SER A 162 33.85 -0.15 -8.57
CA SER A 162 34.71 -0.03 -9.74
C SER A 162 36.01 -0.80 -9.53
N THR A 163 36.37 -1.64 -10.50
CA THR A 163 37.59 -2.45 -10.46
C THR A 163 38.50 -2.18 -11.66
N ASP A 164 39.79 -2.50 -11.50
CA ASP A 164 40.74 -2.51 -12.62
C ASP A 164 40.55 -3.77 -13.50
N LEU A 165 41.38 -3.92 -14.54
CA LEU A 165 41.32 -5.08 -15.46
C LEU A 165 41.60 -6.43 -14.78
N ASN A 166 42.11 -6.43 -13.55
CA ASN A 166 42.37 -7.63 -12.76
C ASN A 166 41.32 -7.87 -11.68
N GLY A 167 40.24 -7.08 -11.64
CA GLY A 167 39.20 -7.17 -10.61
C GLY A 167 39.60 -6.54 -9.28
N ILE A 168 40.69 -5.76 -9.22
CA ILE A 168 41.10 -5.09 -7.98
C ILE A 168 40.31 -3.79 -7.81
N PRO A 169 39.71 -3.55 -6.64
CA PRO A 169 39.05 -2.27 -6.32
C PRO A 169 39.90 -1.04 -6.64
N LEU A 170 39.35 -0.14 -7.44
CA LEU A 170 39.91 1.20 -7.56
C LEU A 170 39.70 1.97 -6.25
N GLN A 171 40.66 2.81 -5.88
CA GLN A 171 40.61 3.59 -4.64
C GLN A 171 40.86 5.08 -4.91
N GLY A 172 40.24 5.92 -4.09
CA GLY A 172 40.40 7.37 -4.08
C GLY A 172 40.45 7.93 -2.66
N ASN A 173 40.42 9.26 -2.53
CA ASN A 173 40.21 9.88 -1.22
C ASN A 173 38.73 9.73 -0.85
N LEU A 174 38.44 9.53 0.44
CA LEU A 174 37.05 9.52 0.91
C LEU A 174 36.35 10.85 0.62
N ASP A 175 37.05 11.96 0.90
CA ASP A 175 36.56 13.31 0.69
C ASP A 175 37.28 14.00 -0.47
N GLU A 176 36.55 14.21 -1.57
CA GLU A 176 36.96 14.96 -2.74
C GLU A 176 36.18 16.29 -2.89
N PHE A 177 35.32 16.64 -1.92
CA PHE A 177 34.52 17.86 -1.96
C PHE A 177 35.28 19.04 -1.35
N GLY A 178 35.94 19.82 -2.19
CA GLY A 178 36.67 21.00 -1.73
C GLY A 178 37.95 20.62 -0.96
N THR A 179 37.96 20.81 0.36
CA THR A 179 39.13 20.50 1.21
C THR A 179 38.94 19.13 1.83
N ASN A 180 39.84 18.19 1.58
CA ASN A 180 39.79 16.86 2.19
C ASN A 180 39.80 16.94 3.73
N ASN A 181 38.63 16.71 4.33
CA ASN A 181 38.39 16.69 5.76
C ASN A 181 38.62 15.32 6.41
N TRP A 182 38.97 14.31 5.61
CA TRP A 182 39.33 12.95 6.02
C TRP A 182 40.76 12.57 5.58
N PRO A 183 41.80 13.33 6.00
CA PRO A 183 43.16 13.10 5.55
C PRO A 183 43.67 11.74 6.04
N GLY A 184 44.14 10.91 5.11
CA GLY A 184 44.65 9.57 5.41
C GLY A 184 43.61 8.45 5.33
N THR A 185 42.33 8.78 5.13
CA THR A 185 41.27 7.82 4.87
C THR A 185 40.97 7.75 3.37
N GLY A 186 41.21 6.59 2.79
CA GLY A 186 40.82 6.27 1.41
C GLY A 186 39.39 5.74 1.32
N THR A 187 38.93 5.51 0.11
CA THR A 187 37.68 4.80 -0.15
C THR A 187 37.80 3.99 -1.43
N VAL A 188 37.04 2.90 -1.53
CA VAL A 188 36.81 2.25 -2.82
C VAL A 188 36.05 3.20 -3.74
N LEU A 189 36.19 3.05 -5.05
CA LEU A 189 35.35 3.77 -6.00
C LEU A 189 34.17 2.89 -6.39
N GLY A 190 32.99 3.49 -6.52
CA GLY A 190 31.78 2.79 -6.89
C GLY A 190 30.57 3.69 -6.84
N GLN A 191 29.48 3.20 -7.39
CA GLN A 191 28.21 3.90 -7.44
C GLN A 191 27.05 2.92 -7.40
N GLY A 192 25.91 3.41 -6.94
CA GLY A 192 24.71 2.63 -6.78
C GLY A 192 23.45 3.47 -6.91
N SER A 193 22.32 2.79 -6.86
CA SER A 193 21.01 3.41 -6.80
C SER A 193 20.16 2.69 -5.77
N GLN A 194 19.34 3.45 -5.06
CA GLN A 194 18.41 2.94 -4.05
C GLN A 194 17.03 3.55 -4.25
N GLN A 195 16.02 2.75 -3.99
CA GLN A 195 14.63 3.17 -3.87
C GLN A 195 14.17 2.87 -2.46
N LEU A 196 13.48 3.84 -1.84
CA LEU A 196 12.86 3.69 -0.53
C LEU A 196 11.42 4.16 -0.58
N ALA A 197 10.59 3.69 0.34
CA ALA A 197 9.25 4.22 0.55
C ALA A 197 8.97 4.40 2.05
N VAL A 198 8.40 5.54 2.40
CA VAL A 198 8.02 5.90 3.76
C VAL A 198 6.51 5.98 3.87
N LEU A 199 5.93 5.23 4.81
CA LEU A 199 4.54 5.37 5.23
C LEU A 199 4.42 6.45 6.30
N VAL A 200 3.73 7.54 5.99
CA VAL A 200 3.51 8.66 6.90
C VAL A 200 2.64 8.22 8.08
N GLN A 201 3.14 8.42 9.29
CA GLN A 201 2.45 8.12 10.57
C GLN A 201 2.09 9.39 11.35
N TYR A 202 2.70 10.52 11.00
CA TYR A 202 2.43 11.84 11.56
C TYR A 202 2.77 12.91 10.53
N VAL A 203 1.95 13.95 10.45
CA VAL A 203 2.18 15.13 9.63
C VAL A 203 1.68 16.36 10.37
N ASP A 204 2.46 17.44 10.35
CA ASP A 204 2.05 18.75 10.84
C ASP A 204 1.31 19.49 9.72
N LYS A 205 0.04 19.83 9.97
CA LYS A 205 -0.83 20.50 9.01
C LYS A 205 -0.56 22.00 8.86
N ASP A 206 0.23 22.59 9.75
CA ASP A 206 0.76 23.92 9.50
C ASP A 206 1.78 23.90 8.36
N PHE A 207 2.51 22.78 8.17
CA PHE A 207 3.53 22.61 7.12
C PHE A 207 3.02 21.90 5.86
N PHE A 208 2.05 20.99 6.02
CA PHE A 208 1.39 20.30 4.90
C PHE A 208 -0.11 20.51 4.97
N PRO A 209 -0.63 21.69 4.57
CA PRO A 209 -2.06 22.00 4.68
C PRO A 209 -2.98 21.02 3.95
N SER A 210 -2.53 20.42 2.84
CA SER A 210 -3.28 19.38 2.13
C SER A 210 -2.37 18.48 1.27
N GLY A 211 -2.86 17.30 0.90
CA GLY A 211 -2.16 16.35 0.01
C GLY A 211 -1.18 15.39 0.71
N VAL A 212 -0.80 15.67 1.96
CA VAL A 212 -0.10 14.72 2.83
C VAL A 212 -0.92 14.49 4.10
N ASP A 213 -1.35 13.25 4.29
CA ASP A 213 -2.04 12.75 5.49
C ASP A 213 -1.35 11.50 6.04
N LEU A 214 -1.77 11.04 7.23
CA LEU A 214 -1.40 9.71 7.73
C LEU A 214 -1.72 8.67 6.65
N GLY A 215 -0.85 7.70 6.41
CA GLY A 215 -1.04 6.70 5.34
C GLY A 215 -0.47 7.09 3.98
N THR A 216 -0.11 8.36 3.76
CA THR A 216 0.59 8.80 2.54
C THR A 216 1.90 8.03 2.37
N ILE A 217 2.25 7.67 1.14
CA ILE A 217 3.56 7.07 0.81
C ILE A 217 4.46 8.14 0.21
N LEU A 218 5.67 8.24 0.74
CA LEU A 218 6.72 9.08 0.18
C LEU A 218 7.76 8.18 -0.50
N PRO A 219 7.70 8.00 -1.83
CA PRO A 219 8.73 7.29 -2.56
C PRO A 219 9.98 8.17 -2.70
N PHE A 220 11.12 7.61 -2.35
CA PHE A 220 12.44 8.19 -2.56
C PHE A 220 13.19 7.39 -3.62
N ASN A 221 13.90 8.10 -4.50
CA ASN A 221 15.03 7.54 -5.21
C ASN A 221 16.30 8.23 -4.74
N ASN A 222 17.41 7.51 -4.80
CA ASN A 222 18.66 7.99 -4.27
C ASN A 222 19.83 7.40 -5.06
N SER A 223 20.84 8.22 -5.34
CA SER A 223 22.13 7.74 -5.84
C SER A 223 23.09 7.52 -4.66
N GLN A 224 23.85 6.43 -4.70
CA GLN A 224 24.83 6.13 -3.65
C GLN A 224 26.24 6.21 -4.21
N VAL A 225 27.13 6.98 -3.59
CA VAL A 225 28.53 7.14 -4.02
C VAL A 225 29.46 7.15 -2.82
N VAL A 226 30.56 6.40 -2.86
CA VAL A 226 31.51 6.27 -1.73
C VAL A 226 32.63 7.33 -1.75
N SER A 227 32.91 7.92 -2.92
CA SER A 227 33.84 9.05 -3.08
C SER A 227 33.05 10.35 -3.09
N PHE A 228 33.05 11.03 -1.94
CA PHE A 228 32.24 12.22 -1.70
C PHE A 228 32.73 13.37 -2.56
N LYS A 229 31.88 13.85 -3.46
CA LYS A 229 32.20 14.88 -4.48
C LYS A 229 31.26 16.07 -4.45
N GLN A 230 30.13 15.96 -3.75
CA GLN A 230 29.09 16.99 -3.71
C GLN A 230 28.83 17.51 -2.29
N THR A 231 29.21 16.75 -1.26
CA THR A 231 29.13 17.13 0.16
C THR A 231 30.31 16.54 0.91
N ASN A 232 30.55 16.99 2.13
CA ASN A 232 31.58 16.41 3.00
C ASN A 232 31.05 15.14 3.69
N PRO A 233 31.86 14.07 3.83
CA PRO A 233 31.45 12.88 4.57
C PRO A 233 31.27 13.20 6.05
N SER A 234 30.12 12.82 6.61
CA SER A 234 29.78 13.12 8.00
C SER A 234 30.66 12.34 8.99
N MET A 235 31.19 13.07 9.98
CA MET A 235 32.02 12.48 11.05
C MET A 235 31.19 11.78 12.12
N ASN A 236 29.93 12.14 12.28
CA ASN A 236 29.04 11.56 13.28
C ASN A 236 27.61 11.44 12.78
N PHE A 237 26.81 10.63 13.48
CA PHE A 237 25.36 10.52 13.27
C PHE A 237 24.63 10.53 14.62
N ASP A 238 23.41 11.07 14.65
CA ASP A 238 22.56 11.02 15.83
C ASP A 238 21.83 9.67 15.93
N LEU A 239 22.43 8.71 16.62
CA LEU A 239 21.85 7.35 16.73
C LEU A 239 20.77 7.26 17.81
N SER A 240 20.50 8.32 18.56
CA SER A 240 19.48 8.30 19.61
C SER A 240 18.84 9.68 19.82
N PRO A 241 17.59 9.87 19.35
CA PRO A 241 16.86 11.13 19.50
C PRO A 241 16.68 11.60 20.95
N ILE A 242 16.87 10.70 21.92
CA ILE A 242 16.64 10.97 23.35
C ILE A 242 17.91 11.41 24.09
N ALA A 243 19.10 11.08 23.56
CA ALA A 243 20.36 11.29 24.27
C ALA A 243 21.19 12.47 23.74
N GLY A 244 20.95 12.94 22.51
CA GLY A 244 21.75 14.00 21.88
C GLY A 244 23.24 13.66 21.77
N ALA A 245 23.56 12.36 21.84
CA ALA A 245 24.91 11.85 21.78
C ALA A 245 25.20 11.40 20.34
N LEU A 246 26.06 12.15 19.68
CA LEU A 246 26.56 11.81 18.35
C LEU A 246 27.46 10.58 18.44
N ASP A 247 27.22 9.59 17.57
CA ASP A 247 28.11 8.45 17.43
C ASP A 247 29.13 8.73 16.32
N PRO A 248 30.44 8.70 16.62
CA PRO A 248 31.47 8.86 15.61
C PRO A 248 31.47 7.72 14.61
N VAL A 249 31.77 8.05 13.36
CA VAL A 249 31.89 7.08 12.26
C VAL A 249 33.32 6.57 12.16
N ASP A 250 33.50 5.26 12.03
CA ASP A 250 34.79 4.61 11.81
C ASP A 250 34.81 3.83 10.49
N PRO A 251 35.13 4.48 9.36
CA PRO A 251 35.26 3.82 8.06
C PRO A 251 36.62 3.11 7.87
N GLY A 252 37.42 3.01 8.93
CA GLY A 252 38.78 2.48 8.87
C GLY A 252 39.73 3.29 7.98
N ALA A 253 40.77 2.63 7.49
CA ALA A 253 41.77 3.24 6.61
C ALA A 253 41.26 3.39 5.17
N ILE A 254 40.39 2.48 4.74
CA ILE A 254 39.72 2.48 3.44
C ILE A 254 38.23 2.18 3.64
N ASN A 255 37.40 3.20 3.45
CA ASN A 255 35.95 3.08 3.49
C ASN A 255 35.46 2.04 2.46
N GLY A 256 34.70 1.04 2.93
CA GLY A 256 34.23 -0.09 2.13
C GLY A 256 35.16 -1.32 2.08
N LEU A 257 36.37 -1.25 2.67
CA LEU A 257 37.30 -2.40 2.75
C LEU A 257 37.85 -2.67 4.15
N SER A 258 37.76 -1.70 5.07
CA SER A 258 38.29 -1.81 6.42
C SER A 258 37.44 -0.98 7.39
N GLY A 259 37.62 -1.19 8.68
CA GLY A 259 36.80 -0.52 9.71
C GLY A 259 35.42 -1.17 9.84
N PRO A 260 34.69 -0.88 10.93
CA PRO A 260 33.35 -1.40 11.15
C PRO A 260 32.26 -0.74 10.31
N ASP A 261 32.46 0.50 9.86
CA ASP A 261 31.42 1.30 9.21
C ASP A 261 31.67 1.51 7.69
N ILE A 262 30.60 1.73 6.93
CA ILE A 262 30.66 2.32 5.58
C ILE A 262 29.97 3.68 5.57
N LEU A 263 30.65 4.67 4.98
CA LEU A 263 30.08 5.95 4.59
C LEU A 263 29.71 5.97 3.11
N LEU A 264 28.50 6.43 2.82
CA LEU A 264 27.98 6.64 1.49
C LEU A 264 27.50 8.09 1.36
N GLN A 265 27.88 8.77 0.29
CA GLN A 265 27.21 9.98 -0.17
C GLN A 265 25.87 9.57 -0.76
N ILE A 266 24.83 10.30 -0.38
CA ILE A 266 23.49 10.15 -0.92
C ILE A 266 23.02 11.43 -1.61
N ASP A 267 22.14 11.30 -2.58
CA ASP A 267 21.45 12.40 -3.25
C ASP A 267 19.98 11.99 -3.41
N PRO A 268 19.17 12.16 -2.35
CA PRO A 268 17.80 11.67 -2.33
C PRO A 268 16.86 12.69 -2.99
N ASN A 269 15.96 12.19 -3.84
CA ASN A 269 14.84 12.98 -4.34
C ASN A 269 13.56 12.21 -4.00
N ASN A 270 12.49 12.91 -3.65
CA ASN A 270 11.21 12.25 -3.38
C ASN A 270 10.06 12.90 -4.12
N ALA A 271 9.12 12.07 -4.55
CA ALA A 271 7.81 12.53 -4.97
C ALA A 271 6.80 12.33 -3.82
N PHE A 272 5.59 12.87 -4.00
CA PHE A 272 4.45 12.53 -3.16
C PHE A 272 3.55 11.55 -3.91
N GLU A 273 3.29 10.40 -3.29
CA GLU A 273 2.28 9.46 -3.74
C GLU A 273 1.20 9.37 -2.66
N PHE A 274 0.13 10.11 -2.88
CA PHE A 274 -1.02 10.04 -1.98
C PHE A 274 -1.74 8.73 -2.22
N ILE A 275 -1.56 7.80 -1.29
CA ILE A 275 -2.57 6.76 -1.04
C ILE A 275 -3.48 7.37 0.01
N PRO A 276 -4.73 7.73 -0.33
CA PRO A 276 -5.63 8.25 0.68
C PRO A 276 -5.79 7.20 1.79
N PRO A 277 -5.57 7.54 3.07
CA PRO A 277 -5.89 6.64 4.18
C PRO A 277 -7.37 6.26 4.17
N GLU A 278 -8.25 7.11 3.63
CA GLU A 278 -9.64 6.77 3.35
C GLU A 278 -9.84 5.72 2.24
N MET A 279 -8.81 5.30 1.50
CA MET A 279 -8.87 4.20 0.52
C MET A 279 -8.15 2.92 0.98
N ALA A 280 -7.41 2.97 2.08
CA ALA A 280 -6.63 1.84 2.58
C ALA A 280 -7.34 1.16 3.76
N CYS A 281 -8.38 0.39 3.47
CA CYS A 281 -8.98 -0.53 4.43
C CYS A 281 -8.95 -1.95 3.88
N ARG A 282 -8.95 -2.91 4.81
CA ARG A 282 -9.12 -4.32 4.48
C ARG A 282 -10.34 -4.85 5.19
N VAL A 283 -10.94 -5.88 4.61
CA VAL A 283 -12.03 -6.62 5.25
C VAL A 283 -11.60 -8.05 5.46
N THR A 284 -11.97 -8.60 6.62
CA THR A 284 -12.04 -10.04 6.83
C THR A 284 -13.49 -10.41 7.10
N GLY A 285 -14.01 -11.40 6.40
CA GLY A 285 -15.41 -11.81 6.50
C GLY A 285 -15.62 -13.32 6.44
N GLY A 286 -16.79 -13.77 6.89
CA GLY A 286 -17.31 -15.11 6.64
C GLY A 286 -17.34 -16.08 7.82
N GLY A 287 -16.82 -15.70 8.99
CA GLY A 287 -17.08 -16.44 10.23
C GLY A 287 -18.44 -16.06 10.80
N ASN A 288 -19.22 -17.03 11.30
CA ASN A 288 -20.38 -16.76 12.14
C ASN A 288 -19.94 -16.55 13.59
N ASP A 289 -20.33 -15.43 14.20
CA ASP A 289 -20.22 -15.22 15.64
C ASP A 289 -21.59 -15.42 16.30
N THR A 290 -22.14 -16.64 16.19
CA THR A 290 -23.37 -17.02 16.90
C THR A 290 -23.16 -17.09 18.41
N ALA A 291 -21.90 -17.06 18.86
CA ALA A 291 -21.52 -16.83 20.24
C ALA A 291 -21.23 -15.35 20.46
N GLY A 292 -22.27 -14.51 20.24
CA GLY A 292 -22.21 -13.11 20.65
C GLY A 292 -21.63 -13.03 22.06
N ILE A 293 -20.84 -11.98 22.31
CA ILE A 293 -20.34 -11.67 23.66
C ILE A 293 -21.56 -11.77 24.58
N PHE A 294 -21.67 -12.86 25.34
CA PHE A 294 -22.73 -13.01 26.32
C PHE A 294 -22.63 -11.79 27.25
N GLU A 295 -23.75 -11.26 27.73
CA GLU A 295 -23.77 -10.11 28.66
C GLU A 295 -22.86 -10.31 29.90
N ASP A 296 -22.35 -11.53 30.14
CA ASP A 296 -21.45 -11.92 31.22
C ASP A 296 -19.94 -11.95 30.87
N GLY A 297 -19.54 -11.73 29.61
CA GLY A 297 -18.15 -11.50 29.20
C GLY A 297 -17.20 -12.71 29.26
N VAL A 298 -17.68 -13.95 29.31
CA VAL A 298 -16.81 -15.14 29.44
C VAL A 298 -16.77 -15.98 28.15
N THR A 299 -15.79 -15.65 27.31
CA THR A 299 -15.27 -16.37 26.12
C THR A 299 -16.13 -16.27 24.83
N PRO A 300 -15.84 -15.31 23.92
CA PRO A 300 -16.32 -15.36 22.56
C PRO A 300 -15.48 -16.38 21.76
N GLY A 301 -16.14 -17.21 20.96
CA GLY A 301 -15.48 -18.18 20.11
C GLY A 301 -16.31 -18.47 18.89
N TRP A 302 -15.69 -18.35 17.71
CA TRP A 302 -16.22 -18.82 16.44
C TRP A 302 -16.80 -20.23 16.61
N ASP A 303 -18.09 -20.39 16.30
CA ASP A 303 -18.80 -21.64 16.53
C ASP A 303 -18.66 -22.66 15.39
N GLY A 304 -17.84 -22.33 14.38
CA GLY A 304 -17.61 -23.16 13.21
C GLY A 304 -18.66 -23.00 12.11
N THR A 305 -19.64 -22.11 12.26
CA THR A 305 -20.59 -21.79 11.20
C THR A 305 -20.14 -20.55 10.41
N VAL A 306 -20.71 -20.35 9.23
CA VAL A 306 -20.36 -19.28 8.29
C VAL A 306 -21.47 -18.25 8.21
N ALA A 307 -21.14 -16.99 7.96
CA ALA A 307 -22.12 -15.93 7.74
C ALA A 307 -23.04 -16.32 6.56
N GLU A 308 -24.35 -16.12 6.74
CA GLU A 308 -25.37 -16.51 5.77
C GLU A 308 -26.27 -15.32 5.43
N GLY A 309 -26.46 -15.09 4.13
CA GLY A 309 -27.44 -14.16 3.60
C GLY A 309 -28.63 -14.89 2.97
N LEU A 310 -29.80 -14.26 3.06
CA LEU A 310 -31.04 -14.74 2.46
C LEU A 310 -31.67 -13.62 1.64
N MET A 311 -31.77 -13.80 0.33
CA MET A 311 -32.48 -12.89 -0.57
C MET A 311 -33.70 -13.60 -1.14
N THR A 312 -34.91 -13.05 -0.95
CA THR A 312 -36.14 -13.64 -1.50
C THR A 312 -36.59 -12.86 -2.74
N PRO A 313 -36.36 -13.38 -3.96
CA PRO A 313 -36.69 -12.65 -5.17
C PRO A 313 -38.19 -12.72 -5.47
N THR A 314 -38.73 -11.72 -6.18
CA THR A 314 -40.14 -11.68 -6.58
C THR A 314 -40.31 -11.57 -8.09
N VAL A 315 -41.20 -12.38 -8.67
CA VAL A 315 -41.59 -12.31 -10.09
C VAL A 315 -42.97 -11.69 -10.25
N THR A 316 -43.15 -10.86 -11.27
CA THR A 316 -44.49 -10.45 -11.70
C THR A 316 -45.08 -11.51 -12.64
N LYS A 317 -45.98 -12.36 -12.14
CA LYS A 317 -46.74 -13.29 -13.00
C LYS A 317 -47.94 -12.56 -13.61
N LYS A 318 -48.01 -12.54 -14.94
CA LYS A 318 -49.19 -12.08 -15.68
C LYS A 318 -50.10 -13.26 -16.00
N LYS A 319 -51.35 -13.24 -15.53
CA LYS A 319 -52.41 -14.16 -15.95
C LYS A 319 -53.55 -13.36 -16.57
N GLY A 320 -53.52 -13.23 -17.90
CA GLY A 320 -54.43 -12.32 -18.61
C GLY A 320 -54.06 -10.85 -18.37
N LYS A 321 -55.04 -10.02 -17.95
CA LYS A 321 -54.82 -8.59 -17.64
C LYS A 321 -54.38 -8.33 -16.19
N VAL A 322 -54.25 -9.36 -15.36
CA VAL A 322 -53.86 -9.23 -13.94
C VAL A 322 -52.40 -9.62 -13.79
N SER A 323 -51.62 -8.74 -13.15
CA SER A 323 -50.25 -8.98 -12.71
C SER A 323 -50.24 -9.17 -11.20
N SER A 324 -49.60 -10.23 -10.71
CA SER A 324 -49.36 -10.48 -9.28
C SER A 324 -47.88 -10.71 -9.02
N LEU A 325 -47.34 -10.10 -7.97
CA LEU A 325 -46.02 -10.44 -7.45
C LEU A 325 -46.08 -11.81 -6.74
N VAL A 326 -45.17 -12.70 -7.08
CA VAL A 326 -45.04 -14.02 -6.47
C VAL A 326 -43.60 -14.17 -5.99
N ALA A 327 -43.41 -14.43 -4.71
CA ALA A 327 -42.11 -14.78 -4.14
C ALA A 327 -41.63 -16.13 -4.70
N LEU A 328 -40.34 -16.22 -5.02
CA LEU A 328 -39.70 -17.48 -5.36
C LEU A 328 -38.97 -18.08 -4.15
N ASP A 329 -38.37 -19.25 -4.34
CA ASP A 329 -37.43 -19.81 -3.38
C ASP A 329 -36.28 -18.81 -3.15
N PRO A 330 -35.83 -18.62 -1.90
CA PRO A 330 -34.79 -17.66 -1.60
C PRO A 330 -33.43 -18.12 -2.12
N TYR A 331 -32.59 -17.16 -2.50
CA TYR A 331 -31.16 -17.34 -2.59
C TYR A 331 -30.61 -17.49 -1.18
N ARG A 332 -29.95 -18.63 -0.93
CA ARG A 332 -29.22 -18.94 0.29
C ARG A 332 -27.75 -18.96 -0.05
N TYR A 333 -26.98 -18.02 0.49
CA TYR A 333 -25.56 -17.88 0.17
C TYR A 333 -24.72 -17.64 1.41
N THR A 334 -23.46 -18.00 1.30
CA THR A 334 -22.41 -17.71 2.29
C THR A 334 -21.25 -17.05 1.58
N MET A 335 -20.51 -16.24 2.31
CA MET A 335 -19.41 -15.45 1.79
C MET A 335 -18.26 -15.46 2.79
N GLY A 336 -17.06 -15.16 2.34
CA GLY A 336 -15.94 -14.98 3.25
C GLY A 336 -14.60 -14.89 2.56
N GLY A 337 -13.58 -14.59 3.36
CA GLY A 337 -12.22 -14.37 2.90
C GLY A 337 -11.68 -13.03 3.38
N GLN A 338 -10.70 -12.51 2.64
CA GLN A 338 -10.02 -11.25 2.91
C GLN A 338 -9.87 -10.44 1.61
N ALA A 339 -10.21 -9.16 1.64
CA ALA A 339 -9.87 -8.22 0.58
C ALA A 339 -9.06 -7.07 1.18
N GLY A 340 -7.98 -6.66 0.51
CA GLY A 340 -7.07 -5.63 1.00
C GLY A 340 -6.00 -6.14 1.97
N ALA A 341 -5.81 -7.46 2.09
CA ALA A 341 -4.77 -8.08 2.90
C ALA A 341 -3.47 -8.28 2.08
N ASN A 342 -2.32 -7.90 2.64
CA ASN A 342 -0.97 -8.07 2.07
C ASN A 342 -0.69 -7.45 0.68
N THR A 343 -1.41 -6.41 0.26
CA THR A 343 -1.03 -5.41 -0.79
C THR A 343 -2.28 -4.62 -1.17
N ALA A 344 -2.55 -3.46 -0.59
CA ALA A 344 -3.57 -2.55 -1.15
C ALA A 344 -3.01 -1.75 -2.36
N LEU A 345 -2.09 -2.35 -3.13
CA LEU A 345 -1.38 -1.67 -4.21
C LEU A 345 -1.48 -2.43 -5.51
N GLN A 346 -1.72 -1.65 -6.56
CA GLN A 346 -1.54 -2.02 -7.95
C GLN A 346 -0.09 -2.53 -8.20
N PRO A 347 0.12 -3.43 -9.18
CA PRO A 347 -0.85 -3.83 -10.19
C PRO A 347 -1.94 -4.81 -9.71
N GLN A 348 -1.82 -5.42 -8.54
CA GLN A 348 -2.82 -6.39 -8.05
C GLN A 348 -3.00 -6.31 -6.54
N PRO A 349 -4.03 -5.61 -6.02
CA PRO A 349 -4.31 -5.73 -4.61
C PRO A 349 -4.59 -7.19 -4.21
N LYS A 350 -3.85 -7.74 -3.26
CA LYS A 350 -4.03 -9.14 -2.87
C LYS A 350 -5.26 -9.33 -1.98
N GLY A 351 -5.84 -10.50 -2.15
CA GLY A 351 -6.90 -11.02 -1.32
C GLY A 351 -7.50 -12.28 -1.93
N GLU A 352 -8.37 -12.90 -1.16
CA GLU A 352 -9.18 -14.03 -1.57
C GLU A 352 -10.59 -13.78 -1.09
N TRP A 353 -11.56 -13.85 -1.98
CA TRP A 353 -12.96 -13.75 -1.61
C TRP A 353 -13.73 -14.91 -2.23
N THR A 354 -14.53 -15.57 -1.41
CA THR A 354 -15.36 -16.69 -1.82
C THR A 354 -16.82 -16.35 -1.60
N HIS A 355 -17.64 -16.54 -2.63
CA HIS A 355 -19.09 -16.49 -2.55
C HIS A 355 -19.68 -17.84 -2.92
N SER A 356 -20.47 -18.46 -2.05
CA SER A 356 -21.10 -19.76 -2.30
C SER A 356 -22.61 -19.65 -2.27
N ASN A 357 -23.24 -19.93 -3.41
CA ASN A 357 -24.69 -20.04 -3.52
C ASN A 357 -25.11 -21.51 -3.25
N HIS A 358 -25.78 -21.76 -2.12
CA HIS A 358 -26.15 -23.10 -1.65
C HIS A 358 -27.48 -23.59 -2.20
N ASN A 359 -28.40 -22.66 -2.37
CA ASN A 359 -29.73 -22.90 -2.89
C ASN A 359 -30.32 -21.62 -3.47
N SER A 360 -31.08 -21.76 -4.54
CA SER A 360 -31.73 -20.63 -5.21
C SER A 360 -32.84 -21.18 -6.13
N PRO A 361 -33.67 -20.33 -6.76
CA PRO A 361 -34.61 -20.79 -7.77
C PRO A 361 -33.92 -21.69 -8.81
N ASN A 362 -34.61 -22.75 -9.25
CA ASN A 362 -34.06 -23.77 -10.16
C ASN A 362 -32.89 -24.61 -9.59
N ASN A 363 -32.72 -24.63 -8.26
CA ASN A 363 -31.64 -25.37 -7.58
C ASN A 363 -30.24 -24.98 -8.10
N LEU A 364 -30.05 -23.72 -8.51
CA LEU A 364 -28.73 -23.24 -8.89
C LEU A 364 -27.83 -23.24 -7.65
N LYS A 365 -26.64 -23.81 -7.81
CA LYS A 365 -25.58 -23.95 -6.81
C LYS A 365 -24.23 -23.71 -7.45
N PHE A 366 -23.38 -22.95 -6.80
CA PHE A 366 -22.01 -22.73 -7.24
C PHE A 366 -21.17 -22.13 -6.11
N THR A 367 -19.86 -22.17 -6.31
CA THR A 367 -18.89 -21.36 -5.58
C THR A 367 -18.23 -20.44 -6.59
N PHE A 368 -18.12 -19.16 -6.26
CA PHE A 368 -17.37 -18.16 -7.02
C PHE A 368 -16.14 -17.80 -6.21
N HIS A 369 -14.97 -17.93 -6.82
CA HIS A 369 -13.70 -17.53 -6.24
C HIS A 369 -13.22 -16.24 -6.90
N ALA A 370 -12.79 -15.30 -6.09
CA ALA A 370 -12.25 -14.01 -6.48
C ALA A 370 -10.88 -13.80 -5.81
N GLY A 371 -9.95 -13.15 -6.51
CA GLY A 371 -8.63 -12.83 -5.98
C GLY A 371 -7.53 -13.87 -6.24
N THR A 372 -6.30 -13.50 -5.87
CA THR A 372 -5.04 -14.06 -6.37
C THR A 372 -4.58 -15.37 -5.71
N ALA A 373 -5.02 -15.68 -4.48
CA ALA A 373 -4.50 -16.82 -3.72
C ALA A 373 -5.37 -18.10 -3.78
N SER A 374 -6.64 -17.97 -4.16
CA SER A 374 -7.64 -19.06 -4.07
C SER A 374 -8.24 -19.50 -5.41
N ALA A 375 -7.88 -18.83 -6.51
CA ALA A 375 -8.43 -19.04 -7.84
C ALA A 375 -7.31 -19.23 -8.90
N PRO A 376 -7.65 -19.73 -10.11
CA PRO A 376 -6.66 -20.03 -11.15
C PRO A 376 -5.89 -18.80 -11.65
N ASP A 377 -4.74 -19.00 -12.32
CA ASP A 377 -3.99 -17.91 -12.95
C ASP A 377 -4.90 -17.00 -13.79
N GLY A 378 -4.83 -15.68 -13.54
CA GLY A 378 -5.66 -14.66 -14.20
C GLY A 378 -6.86 -14.15 -13.38
N THR A 379 -7.03 -14.60 -12.14
CA THR A 379 -7.98 -13.99 -11.18
C THR A 379 -7.27 -13.09 -10.18
N GLU A 380 -7.94 -12.01 -9.80
CA GLU A 380 -7.35 -10.93 -9.01
C GLU A 380 -8.43 -10.07 -8.36
N ILE A 381 -8.04 -9.33 -7.32
CA ILE A 381 -8.77 -8.15 -6.87
C ILE A 381 -8.01 -6.98 -7.49
N ASP A 382 -8.72 -6.07 -8.16
CA ASP A 382 -8.13 -4.97 -8.92
C ASP A 382 -8.16 -3.65 -8.15
N GLU A 383 -9.31 -3.34 -7.54
CA GLU A 383 -9.53 -2.05 -6.93
C GLU A 383 -10.34 -2.21 -5.65
N ILE A 384 -9.96 -1.46 -4.62
CA ILE A 384 -10.61 -1.42 -3.31
C ILE A 384 -10.83 0.05 -2.97
N ILE A 385 -12.05 0.39 -2.56
CA ILE A 385 -12.44 1.74 -2.18
C ILE A 385 -13.17 1.63 -0.84
N CYS A 386 -12.73 2.43 0.12
CA CYS A 386 -13.38 2.53 1.41
C CYS A 386 -14.13 3.85 1.48
N THR A 387 -15.32 3.83 2.07
CA THR A 387 -16.17 5.03 2.15
C THR A 387 -16.77 5.14 3.55
N ASP A 388 -17.41 6.27 3.84
CA ASP A 388 -18.12 6.49 5.11
C ASP A 388 -17.22 6.33 6.35
N ALA A 389 -16.33 7.32 6.52
CA ALA A 389 -15.30 7.33 7.56
C ALA A 389 -15.86 7.17 8.99
N GLY A 390 -15.04 6.56 9.84
CA GLY A 390 -15.40 6.19 11.21
C GLY A 390 -15.87 4.75 11.32
N TYR A 391 -16.37 4.38 12.49
CA TYR A 391 -16.83 3.03 12.80
C TYR A 391 -18.06 3.08 13.72
N CYS A 392 -18.84 2.01 13.74
CA CYS A 392 -19.98 1.84 14.64
C CYS A 392 -19.53 1.25 15.99
N ARG A 393 -20.16 0.15 16.46
CA ARG A 393 -19.77 -0.56 17.69
C ARG A 393 -18.96 -1.81 17.41
N GLN A 394 -17.88 -1.68 16.64
CA GLN A 394 -17.08 -2.83 16.22
C GLN A 394 -16.18 -3.39 17.33
N ALA A 395 -15.78 -4.65 17.20
CA ALA A 395 -14.81 -5.28 18.10
C ALA A 395 -13.42 -4.60 18.05
N ARG A 396 -13.12 -3.88 16.97
CA ARG A 396 -11.88 -3.11 16.76
C ARG A 396 -12.19 -1.80 16.02
N PRO A 397 -11.43 -0.71 16.23
CA PRO A 397 -11.63 0.53 15.47
C PRO A 397 -11.31 0.32 13.99
N ALA A 398 -12.32 0.45 13.12
CA ALA A 398 -12.14 0.57 11.67
C ALA A 398 -11.94 2.04 11.23
N PRO A 399 -11.26 2.28 10.10
CA PRO A 399 -11.20 3.61 9.52
C PRO A 399 -12.51 4.02 8.84
N ASN A 400 -13.32 3.03 8.41
CA ASN A 400 -14.49 3.18 7.57
C ASN A 400 -15.58 2.15 7.94
N LYS A 401 -16.85 2.53 7.73
CA LYS A 401 -18.00 1.62 7.86
C LYS A 401 -18.28 0.82 6.60
N GLN A 402 -17.75 1.24 5.46
CA GLN A 402 -18.06 0.66 4.16
C GLN A 402 -16.78 0.35 3.37
N ILE A 403 -16.80 -0.77 2.68
CA ILE A 403 -15.74 -1.21 1.77
C ILE A 403 -16.35 -1.81 0.50
N ASP A 404 -15.82 -1.37 -0.63
CA ASP A 404 -16.18 -1.80 -1.96
C ASP A 404 -14.95 -2.34 -2.66
N PHE A 405 -15.06 -3.48 -3.35
CA PHE A 405 -13.95 -4.02 -4.12
C PHE A 405 -14.38 -4.78 -5.38
N VAL A 406 -13.51 -4.78 -6.38
CA VAL A 406 -13.76 -5.37 -7.70
C VAL A 406 -12.58 -6.17 -8.18
N GLY A 407 -12.79 -6.99 -9.21
CA GLY A 407 -11.71 -7.68 -9.89
C GLY A 407 -12.22 -8.79 -10.78
N ILE A 408 -11.38 -9.82 -10.94
CA ILE A 408 -11.62 -10.96 -11.82
C ILE A 408 -11.74 -12.24 -10.98
N GLY A 409 -12.79 -13.02 -11.22
CA GLY A 409 -13.03 -14.30 -10.55
C GLY A 409 -13.55 -15.41 -11.47
N THR A 410 -13.69 -16.60 -10.91
CA THR A 410 -14.09 -17.83 -11.61
C THR A 410 -15.17 -18.60 -10.86
N PHE A 411 -16.00 -19.33 -11.62
CA PHE A 411 -16.99 -20.24 -11.05
C PHE A 411 -16.42 -21.64 -10.82
N LYS A 412 -16.89 -22.30 -9.77
CA LYS A 412 -16.59 -23.69 -9.39
C LYS A 412 -17.86 -24.38 -8.90
N ASN A 413 -17.88 -25.72 -8.98
CA ASN A 413 -18.98 -26.55 -8.46
C ASN A 413 -20.37 -26.16 -8.99
N LEU A 414 -20.42 -25.64 -10.21
CA LEU A 414 -21.64 -25.12 -10.81
C LEU A 414 -22.62 -26.26 -11.13
N SER A 415 -23.85 -26.15 -10.62
CA SER A 415 -24.92 -27.13 -10.79
C SER A 415 -26.28 -26.43 -10.80
N TRP A 416 -27.14 -26.78 -11.76
CA TRP A 416 -28.53 -26.31 -11.81
C TRP A 416 -29.48 -27.41 -12.34
N LYS A 417 -30.77 -27.31 -12.00
CA LYS A 417 -31.83 -28.18 -12.54
C LYS A 417 -32.92 -27.30 -13.16
N ASN A 418 -32.99 -27.31 -14.49
CA ASN A 418 -34.03 -26.71 -15.36
C ASN A 418 -33.65 -25.33 -15.96
N PRO A 419 -33.56 -25.20 -17.30
CA PRO A 419 -33.09 -23.99 -17.99
C PRO A 419 -34.18 -22.91 -18.25
N GLU A 420 -35.38 -23.03 -17.67
CA GLU A 420 -36.34 -21.92 -17.72
C GLU A 420 -36.02 -20.93 -16.59
N LEU A 421 -34.94 -20.15 -16.79
CA LEU A 421 -34.59 -19.03 -15.92
C LEU A 421 -35.65 -17.94 -16.09
N VAL A 422 -36.39 -17.68 -15.02
CA VAL A 422 -37.35 -16.58 -14.99
C VAL A 422 -36.62 -15.36 -14.46
N HIS A 423 -36.47 -14.33 -15.28
CA HIS A 423 -35.91 -13.03 -14.87
C HIS A 423 -36.78 -12.44 -13.73
N SER A 424 -36.32 -12.58 -12.49
CA SER A 424 -36.69 -11.70 -11.39
C SER A 424 -35.43 -11.15 -10.74
N VAL A 425 -35.59 -10.03 -10.06
CA VAL A 425 -34.61 -9.37 -9.18
C VAL A 425 -33.74 -10.43 -8.48
N GLY A 426 -32.42 -10.31 -8.63
CA GLY A 426 -31.49 -11.45 -8.57
C GLY A 426 -31.33 -12.05 -9.96
N VAL A 427 -30.75 -11.25 -10.88
CA VAL A 427 -30.57 -11.59 -12.29
C VAL A 427 -29.78 -12.88 -12.39
N VAL A 428 -30.34 -13.93 -12.99
CA VAL A 428 -29.57 -15.03 -13.56
C VAL A 428 -29.86 -14.99 -15.04
N ASP A 429 -28.94 -14.42 -15.81
CA ASP A 429 -29.09 -14.27 -17.25
C ASP A 429 -28.92 -15.63 -17.95
N THR A 430 -29.48 -15.76 -19.16
CA THR A 430 -29.19 -16.91 -20.03
C THR A 430 -27.71 -17.12 -20.32
N ALA A 431 -26.88 -16.07 -20.24
CA ALA A 431 -25.43 -16.18 -20.35
C ALA A 431 -24.79 -17.12 -19.31
N PHE A 432 -25.51 -17.50 -18.23
CA PHE A 432 -25.06 -18.54 -17.30
C PHE A 432 -24.81 -19.90 -17.98
N TYR A 433 -25.42 -20.16 -19.14
CA TYR A 433 -25.19 -21.39 -19.91
C TYR A 433 -23.80 -21.48 -20.53
N ASP A 434 -23.15 -20.34 -20.76
CA ASP A 434 -21.87 -20.27 -21.44
C ASP A 434 -20.69 -20.27 -20.43
N ILE A 435 -20.98 -20.34 -19.12
CA ILE A 435 -19.96 -20.43 -18.08
C ILE A 435 -19.20 -21.76 -18.19
N GLN A 436 -17.88 -21.66 -18.27
CA GLN A 436 -16.97 -22.79 -18.15
C GLN A 436 -16.36 -22.78 -16.74
N PRO A 437 -16.85 -23.61 -15.81
CA PRO A 437 -16.34 -23.60 -14.44
C PRO A 437 -14.92 -24.16 -14.37
N GLU A 438 -14.23 -23.86 -13.27
CA GLU A 438 -12.90 -24.39 -12.96
C GLU A 438 -12.81 -25.90 -13.23
N PRO A 439 -11.76 -26.36 -13.93
CA PRO A 439 -11.56 -27.77 -14.16
C PRO A 439 -11.39 -28.55 -12.85
N VAL A 440 -12.08 -29.69 -12.75
CA VAL A 440 -11.91 -30.61 -11.61
C VAL A 440 -10.63 -31.43 -11.78
N GLY A 441 -9.57 -31.00 -11.10
CA GLY A 441 -8.25 -31.65 -11.08
C GLY A 441 -7.36 -31.28 -12.27
N ASN A 442 -6.07 -31.62 -12.22
CA ASN A 442 -5.09 -31.25 -13.24
C ASN A 442 -5.08 -32.23 -14.42
N LYS A 443 -6.13 -32.25 -15.25
CA LYS A 443 -6.12 -33.08 -16.47
C LYS A 443 -5.56 -32.28 -17.65
N PRO A 444 -4.62 -32.84 -18.43
CA PRO A 444 -4.16 -32.19 -19.66
C PRO A 444 -5.33 -32.05 -20.66
N ASN A 445 -5.40 -30.89 -21.34
CA ASN A 445 -6.38 -30.53 -22.37
C ASN A 445 -7.81 -30.21 -21.89
N GLN A 446 -7.96 -29.59 -20.72
CA GLN A 446 -9.26 -28.99 -20.35
C GLN A 446 -9.36 -27.59 -20.94
N ASP A 447 -10.57 -27.22 -21.38
CA ASP A 447 -10.85 -25.84 -21.79
C ASP A 447 -10.60 -24.91 -20.60
N PRO A 448 -10.04 -23.70 -20.85
CA PRO A 448 -9.81 -22.72 -19.78
C PRO A 448 -11.14 -22.33 -19.13
N ALA A 449 -11.13 -22.05 -17.83
CA ALA A 449 -12.31 -21.51 -17.16
C ALA A 449 -12.65 -20.13 -17.76
N THR A 450 -13.94 -19.79 -17.80
CA THR A 450 -14.35 -18.41 -18.07
C THR A 450 -14.02 -17.54 -16.88
N VAL A 451 -13.49 -16.35 -17.13
CA VAL A 451 -13.21 -15.33 -16.12
C VAL A 451 -14.28 -14.25 -16.15
N HIS A 452 -14.62 -13.71 -14.98
CA HIS A 452 -15.78 -12.84 -14.78
C HIS A 452 -15.39 -11.61 -13.98
N TRP A 453 -15.85 -10.44 -14.43
CA TRP A 453 -15.81 -9.24 -13.59
C TRP A 453 -16.76 -9.40 -12.41
N PHE A 454 -16.35 -8.97 -11.23
CA PHE A 454 -17.20 -8.93 -10.06
C PHE A 454 -17.07 -7.62 -9.31
N GLN A 455 -18.10 -7.31 -8.52
CA GLN A 455 -18.13 -6.18 -7.59
C GLN A 455 -18.74 -6.64 -6.28
N VAL A 456 -18.10 -6.31 -5.16
CA VAL A 456 -18.58 -6.57 -3.80
C VAL A 456 -18.69 -5.24 -3.05
N HIS A 457 -19.78 -5.10 -2.32
CA HIS A 457 -20.03 -4.01 -1.38
C HIS A 457 -20.35 -4.61 0.00
N ILE A 458 -19.69 -4.08 1.04
CA ILE A 458 -19.84 -4.50 2.43
C ILE A 458 -20.05 -3.28 3.31
N GLU A 459 -20.98 -3.41 4.25
CA GLU A 459 -21.17 -2.48 5.36
C GLU A 459 -20.94 -3.21 6.68
N ASP A 460 -19.99 -2.75 7.48
CA ASP A 460 -19.68 -3.23 8.82
C ASP A 460 -20.29 -2.25 9.83
N LEU A 461 -21.44 -2.63 10.39
CA LEU A 461 -22.35 -1.71 11.09
C LEU A 461 -22.40 -1.94 12.61
N GLY A 462 -21.53 -2.80 13.13
CA GLY A 462 -21.21 -2.91 14.54
C GLY A 462 -21.65 -4.23 15.17
N GLU A 463 -21.11 -4.51 16.36
CA GLU A 463 -21.29 -5.80 17.03
C GLU A 463 -22.53 -5.85 17.94
N PRO A 464 -23.24 -6.99 17.98
CA PRO A 464 -23.08 -8.13 17.06
C PRO A 464 -23.65 -7.81 15.67
N GLY A 465 -22.87 -8.03 14.61
CA GLY A 465 -23.20 -7.67 13.21
C GLY A 465 -24.44 -8.36 12.61
N ASN A 466 -25.16 -9.15 13.38
CA ASN A 466 -26.28 -9.97 12.94
C ASN A 466 -27.68 -9.42 13.29
N LYS A 467 -27.78 -8.25 13.92
CA LYS A 467 -29.06 -7.71 14.38
C LYS A 467 -29.17 -6.21 14.14
N MET A 468 -30.31 -5.85 13.56
CA MET A 468 -30.76 -4.47 13.52
C MET A 468 -31.18 -4.03 14.93
N GLU A 469 -30.89 -2.77 15.28
CA GLU A 469 -31.42 -2.12 16.48
C GLU A 469 -32.95 -1.98 16.40
N ASP A 470 -33.62 -2.00 17.56
CA ASP A 470 -35.07 -1.84 17.63
C ASP A 470 -35.51 -0.50 17.03
N GLY A 471 -36.22 -0.58 15.90
CA GLY A 471 -36.73 0.60 15.19
C GLY A 471 -35.79 1.17 14.13
N ALA A 472 -34.64 0.54 13.86
CA ALA A 472 -33.80 0.88 12.72
C ALA A 472 -34.55 0.69 11.40
N VAL A 473 -34.31 1.60 10.44
CA VAL A 473 -34.92 1.57 9.11
C VAL A 473 -33.81 1.30 8.10
N CYS A 474 -33.61 0.02 7.82
CA CYS A 474 -32.53 -0.47 6.97
C CYS A 474 -33.02 -0.59 5.53
N PRO A 475 -32.43 0.14 4.55
CA PRO A 475 -32.86 0.03 3.17
C PRO A 475 -32.52 -1.34 2.58
N ASP A 476 -33.39 -1.88 1.73
CA ASP A 476 -33.25 -3.26 1.22
C ASP A 476 -31.91 -3.54 0.49
N MET A 477 -31.26 -2.51 -0.05
CA MET A 477 -29.98 -2.60 -0.78
C MET A 477 -28.81 -1.96 -0.02
N GLY A 478 -28.90 -1.86 1.31
CA GLY A 478 -27.90 -1.14 2.11
C GLY A 478 -28.01 0.37 1.91
N SER A 479 -26.94 1.10 2.18
CA SER A 479 -26.84 2.55 1.93
C SER A 479 -27.04 2.92 0.46
N GLY A 480 -26.80 1.97 -0.46
CA GLY A 480 -26.80 2.21 -1.90
C GLY A 480 -25.52 2.90 -2.39
N ASN A 481 -24.44 2.83 -1.61
CA ASN A 481 -23.10 3.21 -2.04
C ASN A 481 -22.62 2.31 -3.18
N ASP A 482 -22.02 2.90 -4.20
CA ASP A 482 -21.52 2.19 -5.38
C ASP A 482 -20.43 3.05 -6.06
N PRO A 483 -19.18 2.99 -5.58
CA PRO A 483 -18.09 3.79 -6.12
C PRO A 483 -17.72 3.40 -7.57
N PHE A 484 -18.16 2.23 -8.03
CA PHE A 484 -17.90 1.73 -9.38
C PHE A 484 -19.04 2.02 -10.37
N ALA A 485 -20.09 2.70 -9.93
CA ALA A 485 -21.16 3.18 -10.82
C ALA A 485 -20.67 4.29 -11.74
N ASN A 486 -21.46 4.58 -12.79
CA ASN A 486 -21.25 5.75 -13.65
C ASN A 486 -22.52 6.63 -13.65
N PRO A 487 -22.52 7.78 -12.94
CA PRO A 487 -21.41 8.31 -12.12
C PRO A 487 -21.23 7.54 -10.79
N PRO A 488 -20.03 7.59 -10.17
CA PRO A 488 -19.78 6.99 -8.86
C PRO A 488 -20.69 7.54 -7.76
N VAL A 489 -21.09 6.69 -6.83
CA VAL A 489 -21.90 7.04 -5.66
C VAL A 489 -21.09 6.73 -4.40
N THR A 490 -20.54 7.76 -3.76
CA THR A 490 -19.68 7.64 -2.55
C THR A 490 -20.19 8.45 -1.36
N ASP A 491 -21.35 9.11 -1.51
CA ASP A 491 -21.91 10.04 -0.53
C ASP A 491 -22.98 9.39 0.37
N LYS A 492 -23.23 8.09 0.21
CA LYS A 492 -24.27 7.38 0.96
C LYS A 492 -23.67 6.79 2.22
N LEU A 493 -24.17 7.26 3.36
CA LEU A 493 -23.72 6.82 4.66
C LEU A 493 -24.56 5.62 5.11
N ALA A 494 -23.88 4.62 5.68
CA ALA A 494 -24.52 3.46 6.25
C ALA A 494 -24.95 3.74 7.70
N ASP A 495 -26.07 3.14 8.09
CA ASP A 495 -26.72 3.37 9.37
C ASP A 495 -26.24 2.36 10.41
N CYS A 496 -25.57 2.82 11.46
CA CYS A 496 -25.11 1.97 12.57
C CYS A 496 -26.23 1.24 13.32
N GLY A 497 -27.50 1.58 13.09
CA GLY A 497 -28.63 0.83 13.61
C GLY A 497 -28.92 -0.47 12.83
N CYS A 498 -28.29 -0.69 11.67
CA CYS A 498 -28.52 -1.87 10.85
C CYS A 498 -27.56 -3.01 11.17
N ALA A 499 -27.94 -4.23 10.76
CA ALA A 499 -27.03 -5.36 10.74
C ALA A 499 -25.99 -5.17 9.63
N ASP A 500 -24.92 -5.96 9.64
CA ASP A 500 -23.93 -5.98 8.57
C ASP A 500 -24.60 -6.32 7.23
N PHE A 501 -24.11 -5.66 6.17
CA PHE A 501 -24.69 -5.78 4.84
C PHE A 501 -23.67 -6.34 3.84
N TYR A 502 -24.14 -7.18 2.93
CA TYR A 502 -23.36 -7.72 1.83
C TYR A 502 -24.12 -7.61 0.51
N HIS A 503 -23.41 -7.22 -0.54
CA HIS A 503 -23.92 -7.20 -1.91
C HIS A 503 -22.82 -7.64 -2.87
N ILE A 504 -23.12 -8.60 -3.74
CA ILE A 504 -22.22 -9.03 -4.81
C ILE A 504 -22.92 -8.98 -6.16
N ARG A 505 -22.20 -8.51 -7.17
CA ARG A 505 -22.56 -8.49 -8.59
C ARG A 505 -21.50 -9.22 -9.38
N ILE A 506 -21.91 -10.12 -10.28
CA ILE A 506 -21.03 -10.87 -11.17
C ILE A 506 -21.53 -10.71 -12.61
N TYR A 507 -20.61 -10.42 -13.51
CA TYR A 507 -20.88 -10.09 -14.90
C TYR A 507 -20.54 -11.26 -15.83
N GLU A 508 -21.01 -11.17 -17.06
CA GLU A 508 -20.85 -12.18 -18.10
C GLU A 508 -19.38 -12.53 -18.29
N GLY A 509 -19.11 -13.83 -18.40
CA GLY A 509 -17.74 -14.33 -18.48
C GLY A 509 -17.18 -14.31 -19.88
N VAL A 510 -15.87 -14.32 -19.96
CA VAL A 510 -15.14 -14.50 -21.22
C VAL A 510 -14.11 -15.60 -21.08
N VAL A 511 -13.76 -16.23 -22.21
CA VAL A 511 -12.50 -16.99 -22.27
C VAL A 511 -11.36 -15.96 -22.21
N PRO A 512 -10.44 -16.04 -21.23
CA PRO A 512 -9.44 -15.00 -21.01
C PRO A 512 -8.50 -14.85 -22.21
N THR A 513 -8.30 -13.62 -22.66
CA THR A 513 -7.22 -13.25 -23.60
C THR A 513 -6.15 -12.50 -22.82
N LEU A 514 -5.01 -13.15 -22.60
CA LEU A 514 -3.90 -12.59 -21.83
C LEU A 514 -3.00 -11.69 -22.69
N ASN A 515 -2.56 -10.56 -22.16
CA ASN A 515 -1.49 -9.74 -22.75
C ASN A 515 -0.09 -10.35 -22.45
N ALA A 516 0.97 -9.63 -22.83
CA ALA A 516 2.35 -10.09 -22.63
C ALA A 516 2.73 -10.24 -21.15
N ASP A 517 2.04 -9.51 -20.27
CA ASP A 517 2.26 -9.47 -18.82
C ASP A 517 1.37 -10.46 -18.06
N GLY A 518 0.48 -11.18 -18.77
CA GLY A 518 -0.42 -12.17 -18.20
C GLY A 518 -1.78 -11.62 -17.75
N GLU A 519 -2.13 -10.39 -18.09
CA GLU A 519 -3.38 -9.73 -17.68
C GLU A 519 -4.52 -10.00 -18.67
N VAL A 520 -5.75 -10.10 -18.17
CA VAL A 520 -6.95 -10.33 -18.99
C VAL A 520 -7.41 -9.04 -19.66
N THR A 521 -7.46 -9.02 -21.00
CA THR A 521 -7.76 -7.79 -21.78
C THR A 521 -9.18 -7.68 -22.33
N ASN A 522 -9.98 -8.76 -22.25
CA ASN A 522 -11.29 -8.84 -22.89
C ASN A 522 -12.45 -8.97 -21.90
N ILE A 523 -12.28 -8.51 -20.66
CA ILE A 523 -13.26 -8.65 -19.59
C ILE A 523 -14.56 -7.87 -19.87
N ASN A 524 -15.72 -8.47 -19.57
CA ASN A 524 -17.03 -7.81 -19.70
C ASN A 524 -17.45 -7.20 -18.35
N LYS A 525 -17.68 -5.89 -18.33
CA LYS A 525 -18.10 -5.13 -17.13
C LYS A 525 -19.54 -4.60 -17.21
N ASP A 526 -20.26 -4.89 -18.29
CA ASP A 526 -21.56 -4.27 -18.61
C ASP A 526 -22.74 -5.23 -18.45
N ASN A 527 -22.52 -6.53 -18.68
CA ASN A 527 -23.59 -7.53 -18.70
C ASN A 527 -23.68 -8.28 -17.38
N LEU A 528 -24.54 -7.83 -16.47
CA LEU A 528 -24.78 -8.47 -15.17
C LEU A 528 -25.47 -9.84 -15.34
N ILE A 529 -24.91 -10.91 -14.75
CA ILE A 529 -25.45 -12.27 -14.83
C ILE A 529 -25.80 -12.89 -13.47
N TYR A 530 -25.34 -12.30 -12.37
CA TYR A 530 -25.67 -12.71 -11.01
C TYR A 530 -25.61 -11.51 -10.07
N GLU A 531 -26.62 -11.39 -9.20
CA GLU A 531 -26.65 -10.38 -8.16
C GLU A 531 -27.40 -10.91 -6.95
N VAL A 532 -26.80 -10.78 -5.77
CA VAL A 532 -27.49 -10.99 -4.49
C VAL A 532 -27.02 -9.96 -3.48
N TYR A 533 -27.93 -9.59 -2.59
CA TYR A 533 -27.64 -8.70 -1.49
C TYR A 533 -28.55 -8.97 -0.31
N GLY A 534 -28.13 -8.55 0.86
CA GLY A 534 -28.94 -8.61 2.06
C GLY A 534 -28.13 -8.43 3.33
N TYR A 535 -28.87 -8.11 4.39
CA TYR A 535 -28.36 -8.08 5.75
C TYR A 535 -28.06 -9.49 6.26
N LEU A 536 -26.94 -9.62 6.97
CA LEU A 536 -26.46 -10.91 7.45
C LEU A 536 -27.32 -11.41 8.61
N ASN A 537 -27.59 -12.71 8.60
CA ASN A 537 -28.19 -13.43 9.72
C ASN A 537 -27.13 -14.33 10.37
N GLY A 538 -26.35 -13.74 11.26
CA GLY A 538 -25.17 -14.38 11.85
C GLY A 538 -23.89 -13.95 11.15
N GLY A 539 -22.78 -13.94 11.91
CA GLY A 539 -21.49 -13.47 11.45
C GLY A 539 -21.24 -11.99 11.67
N ASN A 540 -20.03 -11.60 11.30
CA ASN A 540 -19.48 -10.28 11.51
C ASN A 540 -18.49 -10.01 10.37
N PHE A 541 -18.69 -8.92 9.64
CA PHE A 541 -17.64 -8.34 8.81
C PHE A 541 -16.76 -7.47 9.65
N GLN A 542 -15.45 -7.64 9.51
CA GLN A 542 -14.54 -6.76 10.22
C GLN A 542 -13.71 -5.98 9.21
N ILE A 543 -14.07 -4.71 9.05
CA ILE A 543 -13.23 -3.73 8.38
C ILE A 543 -12.15 -3.31 9.36
N HIS A 544 -10.90 -3.27 8.91
CA HIS A 544 -9.77 -2.85 9.74
C HIS A 544 -8.87 -1.89 8.97
N PRO A 545 -8.11 -1.05 9.68
CA PRO A 545 -6.96 -0.38 9.09
C PRO A 545 -5.98 -1.43 8.57
N LEU A 546 -5.13 -1.04 7.61
CA LEU A 546 -3.95 -1.82 7.27
C LEU A 546 -3.10 -2.04 8.53
N THR A 547 -2.56 -3.25 8.68
CA THR A 547 -1.62 -3.62 9.75
C THR A 547 -0.22 -3.76 9.18
N GLY A 548 0.81 -3.71 10.03
CA GLY A 548 2.19 -3.95 9.59
C GLY A 548 2.46 -5.36 9.01
N PHE A 549 1.49 -6.27 9.08
CA PHE A 549 1.51 -7.55 8.36
C PHE A 549 1.06 -7.39 6.90
N ASP A 550 0.16 -6.44 6.61
CA ASP A 550 -0.39 -6.16 5.27
C ASP A 550 0.58 -5.43 4.34
N LEU A 551 1.72 -5.01 4.90
CA LEU A 551 2.81 -4.30 4.21
C LEU A 551 4.03 -5.21 3.98
N LYS A 552 3.95 -6.51 4.35
CA LYS A 552 4.96 -7.55 4.13
C LYS A 552 4.49 -8.54 3.08
#